data_AF-A0A667YZ00-F1
#
_entry.id   AF-A0A667YZ00-F1
#
_cell.length_a   1.000
_cell.length_b   1.000
_cell.length_c   1.000
_cell.angle_alpha   90.00
_cell.angle_beta   90.00
_cell.angle_gamma   90.00
#
_symmetry.space_group_name_H-M   'P 1'
#
loop_
_entity.id
_entity.type
_entity.pdbx_description
1 polymer ?
#
loop_
_entity_poly.entity_id
_entity_poly.type
_entity_poly.pdbx_seq_one_letter_code
_entity_poly.pdbx_strand_id
1 'polypeptide(L)'
;MSFNIHYKLINHTHHFDYVIFFVCLFVFTGSSAVTSRFVLKGEDVTLDVQKPDIQEGTIFAWRFKREDNVVRLVNEKPVVSKNYRGRIEFSLEDYSLLLKSLTEADSGVYSALLYGDKEKKLTEYEVTVQVSPVHLTVKPVSSSSDSCNVTVTCSSQDSSISSTLTCDGEDCSLEGGERSEVTASATTFRVHVFDGSVICNHSNQVSWSEDRIEIDARCWLDVGKTITVMNISSIVLTTVVLSVGLIIMVSVVIGVNLLVRLKKKE
;
A
#
# COMPACT_ATOMS: atom_id res chain seq x y z
N MET A 1 36.74 -23.99 62.15
CA MET A 1 35.61 -23.19 61.62
C MET A 1 35.85 -23.03 60.12
N SER A 2 34.82 -23.22 59.28
CA SER A 2 34.89 -23.24 57.80
C SER A 2 35.14 -24.61 57.13
N PHE A 3 34.21 -25.56 57.31
CA PHE A 3 34.00 -26.70 56.40
C PHE A 3 32.55 -27.21 56.58
N ASN A 4 31.56 -26.33 56.45
CA ASN A 4 30.15 -26.78 56.48
C ASN A 4 29.13 -25.85 55.80
N ILE A 5 29.58 -24.94 54.92
CA ILE A 5 28.68 -24.02 54.19
C ILE A 5 28.58 -24.40 52.71
N HIS A 6 29.56 -25.14 52.15
CA HIS A 6 29.53 -25.49 50.72
C HIS A 6 28.57 -26.63 50.35
N TYR A 7 28.29 -27.57 51.25
CA TYR A 7 27.42 -28.71 50.94
C TYR A 7 25.91 -28.36 50.91
N LYS A 8 25.50 -27.29 51.60
CA LYS A 8 24.09 -26.89 51.67
C LYS A 8 23.64 -26.01 50.49
N LEU A 9 24.60 -25.41 49.76
CA LEU A 9 24.35 -24.60 48.57
C LEU A 9 24.34 -25.42 47.27
N ILE A 10 25.00 -26.60 47.24
CA ILE A 10 25.06 -27.44 46.03
C ILE A 10 23.79 -28.30 45.86
N ASN A 11 23.14 -28.71 46.94
CA ASN A 11 21.89 -29.50 46.84
C ASN A 11 20.64 -28.68 46.49
N HIS A 12 20.68 -27.35 46.61
CA HIS A 12 19.51 -26.50 46.33
C HIS A 12 19.43 -26.05 44.86
N THR A 13 20.57 -26.03 44.16
CA THR A 13 20.68 -25.69 42.73
C THR A 13 20.14 -26.82 41.85
N HIS A 14 20.48 -28.09 42.14
CA HIS A 14 19.99 -29.21 41.35
C HIS A 14 18.46 -29.40 41.44
N HIS A 15 17.85 -29.22 42.62
CA HIS A 15 16.39 -29.34 42.76
C HIS A 15 15.65 -28.21 42.02
N PHE A 16 16.21 -26.99 41.98
CA PHE A 16 15.64 -25.88 41.21
C PHE A 16 15.71 -26.13 39.71
N ASP A 17 16.83 -26.66 39.20
CA ASP A 17 17.00 -26.99 37.79
C ASP A 17 16.08 -28.14 37.33
N TYR A 18 15.89 -29.17 38.16
CA TYR A 18 14.94 -30.25 37.85
C TYR A 18 13.49 -29.78 37.88
N VAL A 19 13.11 -28.88 38.81
CA VAL A 19 11.77 -28.29 38.85
C VAL A 19 11.54 -27.36 37.66
N ILE A 20 12.52 -26.55 37.25
CA ILE A 20 12.43 -25.72 36.04
C ILE A 20 12.31 -26.60 34.79
N PHE A 21 13.08 -27.68 34.70
CA PHE A 21 13.00 -28.63 33.58
C PHE A 21 11.64 -29.35 33.53
N PHE A 22 11.10 -29.77 34.68
CA PHE A 22 9.76 -30.38 34.77
C PHE A 22 8.64 -29.37 34.49
N VAL A 23 8.77 -28.11 34.91
CA VAL A 23 7.80 -27.05 34.62
C VAL A 23 7.84 -26.68 33.13
N CYS A 24 9.01 -26.63 32.49
CA CYS A 24 9.13 -26.45 31.04
C CYS A 24 8.51 -27.62 30.24
N LEU A 25 8.61 -28.86 30.74
CA LEU A 25 7.96 -30.01 30.13
C LEU A 25 6.43 -29.99 30.26
N PHE A 26 5.87 -29.32 31.27
CA PHE A 26 4.41 -29.21 31.47
C PHE A 26 3.77 -27.98 30.79
N VAL A 27 4.54 -26.96 30.38
CA VAL A 27 4.01 -25.77 29.72
C VAL A 27 3.77 -25.97 28.21
N PHE A 28 4.28 -27.04 27.59
CA PHE A 28 3.82 -27.48 26.27
C PHE A 28 2.55 -28.33 26.36
N THR A 29 1.54 -27.84 27.09
CA THR A 29 0.17 -28.20 26.73
C THR A 29 -0.10 -27.49 25.41
N GLY A 30 0.04 -28.24 24.31
CA GLY A 30 -0.08 -27.74 22.95
C GLY A 30 -1.40 -27.01 22.74
N SER A 31 -1.37 -25.69 22.89
CA SER A 31 -2.26 -24.83 22.14
C SER A 31 -2.00 -25.19 20.67
N SER A 32 -2.96 -25.84 20.02
CA SER A 32 -2.89 -26.03 18.57
C SER A 32 -3.00 -24.65 17.96
N ALA A 33 -1.85 -23.98 17.85
CA ALA A 33 -1.76 -22.65 17.29
C ALA A 33 -2.23 -22.74 15.84
N VAL A 34 -3.24 -21.94 15.50
CA VAL A 34 -3.70 -21.80 14.12
C VAL A 34 -2.52 -21.33 13.27
N THR A 35 -2.27 -22.02 12.15
CA THR A 35 -1.14 -21.67 11.28
C THR A 35 -1.56 -20.55 10.33
N SER A 36 -0.89 -19.41 10.38
CA SER A 36 -1.19 -18.29 9.46
C SER A 36 -0.60 -18.55 8.06
N ARG A 37 -1.40 -18.26 7.02
CA ARG A 37 -1.01 -18.31 5.61
C ARG A 37 -1.40 -17.01 4.93
N PHE A 38 -0.42 -16.24 4.50
CA PHE A 38 -0.65 -15.02 3.73
C PHE A 38 -0.55 -15.35 2.24
N VAL A 39 -1.47 -14.83 1.43
CA VAL A 39 -1.56 -15.13 0.00
C VAL A 39 -1.86 -13.84 -0.75
N LEU A 40 -1.22 -13.63 -1.90
CA LEU A 40 -1.52 -12.49 -2.75
C LEU A 40 -2.84 -12.74 -3.51
N LYS A 41 -3.68 -11.72 -3.62
CA LYS A 41 -4.92 -11.80 -4.42
C LYS A 41 -4.64 -12.29 -5.84
N GLY A 42 -5.39 -13.30 -6.27
CA GLY A 42 -5.26 -13.95 -7.57
C GLY A 42 -4.36 -15.18 -7.57
N GLU A 43 -3.53 -15.38 -6.54
CA GLU A 43 -2.68 -16.56 -6.40
C GLU A 43 -3.44 -17.74 -5.76
N ASP A 44 -2.81 -18.91 -5.81
CA ASP A 44 -3.31 -20.16 -5.26
C ASP A 44 -2.71 -20.46 -3.88
N VAL A 45 -3.39 -21.27 -3.07
CA VAL A 45 -2.85 -21.76 -1.78
C VAL A 45 -3.10 -23.24 -1.59
N THR A 46 -2.09 -23.96 -1.13
CA THR A 46 -2.19 -25.37 -0.72
C THR A 46 -2.30 -25.46 0.79
N LEU A 47 -3.35 -26.14 1.26
CA LEU A 47 -3.56 -26.50 2.65
C LEU A 47 -3.35 -28.00 2.79
N ASP A 48 -2.28 -28.37 3.47
CA ASP A 48 -1.89 -29.76 3.72
C ASP A 48 -2.37 -30.24 5.09
N VAL A 49 -2.46 -31.55 5.24
CA VAL A 49 -2.82 -32.19 6.50
C VAL A 49 -2.02 -33.48 6.63
N GLN A 50 -1.68 -33.85 7.85
CA GLN A 50 -1.16 -35.19 8.07
C GLN A 50 -2.26 -36.20 7.76
N LYS A 51 -2.04 -37.00 6.71
CA LYS A 51 -3.00 -37.98 6.22
C LYS A 51 -3.58 -38.80 7.38
N PRO A 52 -4.89 -38.70 7.65
CA PRO A 52 -5.50 -39.46 8.71
C PRO A 52 -5.70 -40.93 8.29
N ASP A 53 -5.68 -41.82 9.28
CA ASP A 53 -6.21 -43.17 9.13
C ASP A 53 -7.75 -43.10 9.22
N ILE A 54 -8.43 -43.39 8.10
CA ILE A 54 -9.88 -43.26 7.98
C ILE A 54 -10.53 -44.59 8.32
N GLN A 55 -11.22 -44.61 9.46
CA GLN A 55 -12.00 -45.75 9.88
C GLN A 55 -13.36 -45.77 9.16
N GLU A 56 -13.95 -46.96 9.06
CA GLU A 56 -15.28 -47.12 8.48
C GLU A 56 -16.31 -46.26 9.22
N GLY A 57 -17.16 -45.55 8.48
CA GLY A 57 -18.14 -44.62 9.03
C GLY A 57 -17.59 -43.22 9.35
N THR A 58 -16.31 -42.93 9.09
CA THR A 58 -15.76 -41.59 9.26
C THR A 58 -15.76 -40.78 7.95
N ILE A 59 -16.04 -39.48 8.05
CA ILE A 59 -16.05 -38.55 6.91
C ILE A 59 -14.95 -37.51 7.14
N PHE A 60 -14.04 -37.38 6.17
CA PHE A 60 -13.08 -36.29 6.14
C PHE A 60 -13.69 -35.05 5.47
N ALA A 61 -13.38 -33.86 5.97
CA ALA A 61 -13.79 -32.61 5.35
C ALA A 61 -12.76 -31.50 5.53
N TRP A 62 -12.63 -30.66 4.50
CA TRP A 62 -12.14 -29.29 4.66
C TRP A 62 -13.33 -28.36 4.85
N ARG A 63 -13.26 -27.51 5.87
CA ARG A 63 -14.30 -26.54 6.22
C ARG A 63 -13.73 -25.13 6.18
N PHE A 64 -14.49 -24.21 5.58
CA PHE A 64 -14.21 -22.78 5.63
C PHE A 64 -15.09 -22.14 6.70
N LYS A 65 -14.44 -21.41 7.61
CA LYS A 65 -15.03 -20.85 8.83
C LYS A 65 -15.77 -21.95 9.60
N ARG A 66 -16.72 -21.57 10.46
CA ARG A 66 -17.51 -22.53 11.26
C ARG A 66 -18.82 -22.94 10.60
N GLU A 67 -18.95 -22.80 9.29
CA GLU A 67 -20.25 -22.94 8.62
C GLU A 67 -20.15 -23.82 7.37
N ASP A 68 -19.28 -23.49 6.41
CA ASP A 68 -19.32 -24.09 5.08
C ASP A 68 -18.30 -25.20 4.89
N ASN A 69 -18.74 -26.35 4.39
CA ASN A 69 -17.81 -27.35 3.87
C ASN A 69 -17.24 -26.86 2.53
N VAL A 70 -15.93 -26.98 2.33
CA VAL A 70 -15.26 -26.76 1.04
C VAL A 70 -15.37 -28.03 0.19
N VAL A 71 -14.88 -29.14 0.75
CA VAL A 71 -14.92 -30.48 0.17
C VAL A 71 -15.08 -31.51 1.28
N ARG A 72 -15.84 -32.58 1.00
CA ARG A 72 -16.01 -33.74 1.88
C ARG A 72 -15.61 -35.00 1.15
N LEU A 73 -14.94 -35.92 1.82
CA LEU A 73 -14.70 -37.25 1.29
C LEU A 73 -15.75 -38.21 1.87
N VAL A 74 -16.68 -38.67 1.02
CA VAL A 74 -17.76 -39.58 1.41
C VAL A 74 -17.63 -40.84 0.56
N ASN A 75 -17.50 -42.00 1.21
CA ASN A 75 -17.29 -43.29 0.52
C ASN A 75 -16.17 -43.21 -0.52
N GLU A 76 -15.01 -42.67 -0.12
CA GLU A 76 -13.81 -42.47 -0.96
C GLU A 76 -13.99 -41.53 -2.16
N LYS A 77 -15.12 -40.82 -2.26
CA LYS A 77 -15.40 -39.88 -3.35
C LYS A 77 -15.45 -38.44 -2.83
N PRO A 78 -14.68 -37.52 -3.43
CA PRO A 78 -14.71 -36.12 -3.03
C PRO A 78 -16.00 -35.46 -3.54
N VAL A 79 -16.72 -34.83 -2.62
CA VAL A 79 -17.93 -34.06 -2.85
C VAL A 79 -17.62 -32.59 -2.57
N VAL A 80 -17.42 -31.84 -3.66
CA VAL A 80 -17.09 -30.41 -3.61
C VAL A 80 -18.37 -29.58 -3.48
N SER A 81 -18.38 -28.66 -2.52
CA SER A 81 -19.50 -27.74 -2.33
C SER A 81 -19.67 -26.81 -3.52
N LYS A 82 -20.92 -26.38 -3.77
CA LYS A 82 -21.29 -25.61 -4.97
C LYS A 82 -20.42 -24.37 -5.18
N ASN A 83 -20.13 -23.63 -4.11
CA ASN A 83 -19.37 -22.37 -4.16
C ASN A 83 -17.88 -22.56 -4.52
N TYR A 84 -17.36 -23.80 -4.42
CA TYR A 84 -15.96 -24.14 -4.66
C TYR A 84 -15.74 -24.97 -5.93
N ARG A 85 -16.79 -25.28 -6.68
CA ARG A 85 -16.68 -26.04 -7.93
C ARG A 85 -15.82 -25.29 -8.95
N GLY A 86 -14.82 -25.98 -9.50
CA GLY A 86 -13.86 -25.40 -10.45
C GLY A 86 -12.82 -24.47 -9.83
N ARG A 87 -12.89 -24.22 -8.51
CA ARG A 87 -11.94 -23.39 -7.77
C ARG A 87 -10.98 -24.17 -6.89
N ILE A 88 -11.16 -25.48 -6.76
CA ILE A 88 -10.33 -26.31 -5.89
C ILE A 88 -9.86 -27.58 -6.59
N GLU A 89 -8.70 -28.08 -6.15
CA GLU A 89 -8.26 -29.45 -6.38
C GLU A 89 -8.05 -30.14 -5.02
N PHE A 90 -8.57 -31.36 -4.90
CA PHE A 90 -8.45 -32.16 -3.69
C PHE A 90 -7.66 -33.42 -3.98
N SER A 91 -6.61 -33.65 -3.19
CA SER A 91 -5.75 -34.82 -3.33
C SER A 91 -6.26 -35.99 -2.50
N LEU A 92 -6.48 -37.14 -3.14
CA LEU A 92 -6.81 -38.40 -2.46
C LEU A 92 -5.57 -39.09 -1.85
N GLU A 93 -4.36 -38.66 -2.25
CA GLU A 93 -3.12 -39.27 -1.77
C GLU A 93 -2.80 -38.80 -0.35
N ASP A 94 -2.89 -37.50 -0.09
CA ASP A 94 -2.45 -36.85 1.14
C ASP A 94 -3.52 -35.94 1.79
N TYR A 95 -4.71 -35.84 1.18
CA TYR A 95 -5.86 -35.11 1.71
C TYR A 95 -5.67 -33.58 1.72
N SER A 96 -4.67 -33.10 0.97
CA SER A 96 -4.43 -31.68 0.77
C SER A 96 -5.51 -31.04 -0.12
N LEU A 97 -5.70 -29.74 0.10
CA LEU A 97 -6.62 -28.88 -0.65
C LEU A 97 -5.83 -27.76 -1.31
N LEU A 98 -5.85 -27.71 -2.64
CA LEU A 98 -5.43 -26.53 -3.40
C LEU A 98 -6.66 -25.66 -3.66
N LEU A 99 -6.66 -24.44 -3.14
CA LEU A 99 -7.66 -23.41 -3.46
C LEU A 99 -7.05 -22.42 -4.46
N LYS A 100 -7.79 -22.14 -5.54
CA LYS A 100 -7.31 -21.35 -6.67
C LYS A 100 -7.85 -19.93 -6.71
N SER A 101 -7.03 -19.04 -7.24
CA SER A 101 -7.35 -17.64 -7.56
C SER A 101 -8.06 -16.94 -6.40
N LEU A 102 -7.35 -16.78 -5.28
CA LEU A 102 -7.92 -16.28 -4.04
C LEU A 102 -8.33 -14.81 -4.14
N THR A 103 -9.44 -14.49 -3.48
CA THR A 103 -9.98 -13.14 -3.31
C THR A 103 -10.07 -12.80 -1.82
N GLU A 104 -10.23 -11.52 -1.47
CA GLU A 104 -10.35 -11.08 -0.08
C GLU A 104 -11.45 -11.84 0.70
N ALA A 105 -12.55 -12.22 0.02
CA ALA A 105 -13.67 -12.97 0.60
C ALA A 105 -13.30 -14.41 1.00
N ASP A 106 -12.24 -14.97 0.42
CA ASP A 106 -11.72 -16.29 0.75
C ASP A 106 -10.84 -16.26 2.03
N SER A 107 -10.61 -15.08 2.63
CA SER A 107 -9.89 -14.95 3.89
C SER A 107 -10.70 -15.51 5.07
N GLY A 108 -9.99 -16.21 5.96
CA GLY A 108 -10.50 -16.76 7.21
C GLY A 108 -9.95 -18.13 7.52
N VAL A 109 -10.53 -18.74 8.55
CA VAL A 109 -10.11 -20.05 9.06
C VAL A 109 -10.52 -21.17 8.10
N TYR A 110 -9.58 -22.04 7.73
CA TYR A 110 -9.83 -23.32 7.09
C TYR A 110 -9.41 -24.45 8.03
N SER A 111 -10.33 -25.37 8.30
CA SER A 111 -10.08 -26.49 9.22
C SER A 111 -10.24 -27.83 8.49
N ALA A 112 -9.28 -28.74 8.67
CA ALA A 112 -9.44 -30.14 8.28
C ALA A 112 -10.05 -30.91 9.45
N LEU A 113 -11.14 -31.62 9.20
CA LEU A 113 -11.97 -32.26 10.21
C LEU A 113 -12.22 -33.73 9.85
N LEU A 114 -12.29 -34.59 10.87
CA LEU A 114 -12.86 -35.93 10.79
C LEU A 114 -14.14 -35.98 11.59
N TYR A 115 -15.21 -36.42 10.92
CA TYR A 115 -16.50 -36.68 11.51
C TYR A 115 -16.67 -38.18 11.72
N GLY A 116 -16.59 -38.64 12.97
CA GLY A 116 -17.03 -39.97 13.40
C GLY A 116 -18.06 -39.81 14.51
N ASP A 117 -17.89 -40.53 15.63
CA ASP A 117 -18.70 -40.33 16.84
C ASP A 117 -18.60 -38.90 17.41
N LYS A 118 -17.45 -38.27 17.22
CA LYS A 118 -17.17 -36.88 17.58
C LYS A 118 -16.43 -36.21 16.43
N GLU A 119 -16.58 -34.89 16.34
CA GLU A 119 -15.74 -34.07 15.47
C GLU A 119 -14.31 -34.04 16.04
N LYS A 120 -13.32 -34.42 15.22
CA LYS A 120 -11.90 -34.29 15.52
C LYS A 120 -11.27 -33.33 14.54
N LYS A 121 -10.70 -32.22 15.04
CA LYS A 121 -9.91 -31.29 14.24
C LYS A 121 -8.50 -31.85 14.03
N LEU A 122 -8.05 -31.87 12.78
CA LEU A 122 -6.72 -32.36 12.40
C LEU A 122 -5.71 -31.23 12.22
N THR A 123 -6.11 -30.15 11.55
CA THR A 123 -5.30 -28.95 11.38
C THR A 123 -6.20 -27.73 11.16
N GLU A 124 -5.62 -26.54 11.32
CA GLU A 124 -6.29 -25.26 11.14
C GLU A 124 -5.34 -24.22 10.56
N TYR A 125 -5.79 -23.55 9.50
CA TYR A 125 -5.09 -22.47 8.82
C TYR A 125 -5.89 -21.18 8.89
N GLU A 126 -5.27 -20.07 9.30
CA GLU A 126 -5.81 -18.73 9.11
C GLU A 126 -5.27 -18.19 7.78
N VAL A 127 -6.08 -18.23 6.72
CA VAL A 127 -5.70 -17.72 5.41
C VAL A 127 -6.06 -16.24 5.33
N THR A 128 -5.07 -15.39 5.06
CA THR A 128 -5.25 -13.96 4.89
C THR A 128 -4.84 -13.57 3.48
N VAL A 129 -5.82 -13.22 2.65
CA VAL A 129 -5.58 -12.73 1.29
C VAL A 129 -5.24 -11.25 1.36
N GLN A 130 -4.02 -10.90 0.97
CA GLN A 130 -3.55 -9.53 0.99
C GLN A 130 -3.52 -8.94 -0.41
N VAL A 131 -3.70 -7.63 -0.47
CA VAL A 131 -3.53 -6.82 -1.67
C VAL A 131 -2.47 -5.77 -1.41
N SER A 132 -1.77 -5.36 -2.47
CA SER A 132 -0.84 -4.22 -2.42
C SER A 132 -1.14 -3.27 -3.58
N PRO A 133 -2.30 -2.60 -3.63
CA PRO A 133 -2.43 -1.40 -4.42
C PRO A 133 -1.80 -0.24 -3.65
N VAL A 134 -1.00 0.56 -4.31
CA VAL A 134 -0.49 1.81 -3.76
C VAL A 134 -0.81 2.93 -4.73
N HIS A 135 -1.25 4.05 -4.18
CA HIS A 135 -1.62 5.22 -4.94
C HIS A 135 -1.08 6.45 -4.23
N LEU A 136 -0.18 7.15 -4.92
CA LEU A 136 0.44 8.38 -4.46
C LEU A 136 -0.35 9.57 -5.02
N THR A 137 -0.61 10.54 -4.17
CA THR A 137 -1.26 11.81 -4.56
C THR A 137 -0.49 12.97 -3.99
N VAL A 138 -0.55 14.11 -4.67
CA VAL A 138 0.08 15.33 -4.24
C VAL A 138 -0.95 16.44 -4.25
N LYS A 139 -1.03 17.20 -3.15
CA LYS A 139 -1.92 18.35 -2.99
C LYS A 139 -1.09 19.59 -2.64
N PRO A 140 -1.25 20.71 -3.37
CA PRO A 140 -0.54 21.94 -3.03
C PRO A 140 -1.03 22.48 -1.68
N VAL A 141 -0.11 22.92 -0.82
CA VAL A 141 -0.40 23.60 0.45
C VAL A 141 -0.15 25.10 0.29
N SER A 142 1.03 25.45 -0.23
CA SER A 142 1.41 26.82 -0.55
C SER A 142 2.52 26.82 -1.59
N SER A 143 2.49 27.78 -2.52
CA SER A 143 3.55 27.98 -3.50
C SER A 143 3.95 29.45 -3.59
N SER A 144 5.24 29.69 -3.76
CA SER A 144 5.84 30.99 -4.08
C SER A 144 6.68 30.86 -5.35
N SER A 145 7.41 31.92 -5.74
CA SER A 145 8.29 31.87 -6.92
C SER A 145 9.44 30.89 -6.78
N ASP A 146 9.95 30.73 -5.56
CA ASP A 146 11.22 30.03 -5.30
C ASP A 146 11.03 28.80 -4.40
N SER A 147 9.92 28.74 -3.64
CA SER A 147 9.65 27.61 -2.75
C SER A 147 8.22 27.11 -2.83
N CYS A 148 8.05 25.82 -2.55
CA CYS A 148 6.75 25.16 -2.53
C CYS A 148 6.64 24.18 -1.37
N ASN A 149 5.43 24.11 -0.80
CA ASN A 149 5.07 23.07 0.14
C ASN A 149 3.87 22.33 -0.43
N VAL A 150 4.02 21.02 -0.61
CA VAL A 150 2.96 20.13 -1.07
C VAL A 150 2.78 19.00 -0.08
N THR A 151 1.54 18.59 0.15
CA THR A 151 1.25 17.38 0.91
C THR A 151 1.26 16.21 -0.05
N VAL A 152 2.15 15.25 0.20
CA VAL A 152 2.15 13.96 -0.47
C VAL A 152 1.36 12.99 0.38
N THR A 153 0.34 12.36 -0.20
CA THR A 153 -0.46 11.34 0.48
C THR A 153 -0.33 10.04 -0.27
N CYS A 154 0.27 9.06 0.39
CA CYS A 154 0.33 7.70 -0.09
C CYS A 154 -0.82 6.90 0.52
N SER A 155 -1.56 6.20 -0.32
CA SER A 155 -2.78 5.49 0.07
C SER A 155 -2.80 4.07 -0.48
N SER A 156 -3.46 3.18 0.25
CA SER A 156 -3.88 1.85 -0.15
C SER A 156 -5.38 1.71 0.15
N GLN A 157 -5.93 0.50 0.00
CA GLN A 157 -7.37 0.25 0.09
C GLN A 157 -7.98 0.72 1.43
N ASP A 158 -7.31 0.47 2.55
CA ASP A 158 -7.85 0.72 3.90
C ASP A 158 -7.02 1.70 4.73
N SER A 159 -5.92 2.23 4.19
CA SER A 159 -4.96 3.02 4.97
C SER A 159 -4.21 4.03 4.11
N SER A 160 -3.75 5.10 4.74
CA SER A 160 -2.97 6.15 4.07
C SER A 160 -2.01 6.81 5.03
N ILE A 161 -0.85 7.20 4.52
CA ILE A 161 0.09 8.07 5.23
C ILE A 161 0.32 9.34 4.42
N SER A 162 0.49 10.46 5.11
CA SER A 162 0.76 11.74 4.48
C SER A 162 2.05 12.35 5.02
N SER A 163 2.82 13.01 4.16
CA SER A 163 3.97 13.81 4.55
C SER A 163 3.95 15.14 3.81
N THR A 164 4.67 16.13 4.34
CA THR A 164 4.89 17.40 3.64
C THR A 164 6.19 17.28 2.86
N LEU A 165 6.15 17.56 1.56
CA LEU A 165 7.32 17.78 0.73
C LEU A 165 7.55 19.29 0.61
N THR A 166 8.75 19.72 0.95
CA THR A 166 9.21 21.11 0.87
C THR A 166 10.29 21.20 -0.19
N CYS A 167 10.11 22.10 -1.15
CA CYS A 167 11.12 22.39 -2.17
C CYS A 167 11.57 23.84 -2.12
N ASP A 168 12.88 24.05 -2.31
CA ASP A 168 13.53 25.36 -2.52
C ASP A 168 14.30 25.27 -3.85
N GLY A 169 13.73 25.82 -4.92
CA GLY A 169 14.19 25.60 -6.29
C GLY A 169 14.05 24.13 -6.73
N GLU A 170 15.18 23.50 -7.08
CA GLU A 170 15.25 22.09 -7.48
C GLU A 170 15.50 21.13 -6.30
N ASP A 171 15.85 21.65 -5.12
CA ASP A 171 16.13 20.85 -3.95
C ASP A 171 14.85 20.59 -3.16
N CYS A 172 14.47 19.32 -3.03
CA CYS A 172 13.21 18.89 -2.43
C CYS A 172 13.47 17.85 -1.35
N SER A 173 12.84 18.04 -0.19
CA SER A 173 12.97 17.13 0.95
C SER A 173 11.64 16.90 1.65
N LEU A 174 11.48 15.72 2.24
CA LEU A 174 10.33 15.42 3.08
C LEU A 174 10.56 15.99 4.48
N GLU A 175 9.54 16.62 5.02
CA GLU A 175 9.53 17.08 6.41
C GLU A 175 9.68 15.87 7.34
N GLY A 176 10.77 15.83 8.11
CA GLY A 176 11.13 14.68 8.95
C GLY A 176 11.86 13.54 8.23
N GLY A 177 12.20 13.69 6.94
CA GLY A 177 12.94 12.71 6.15
C GLY A 177 12.08 11.57 5.61
N GLU A 178 12.71 10.41 5.36
CA GLU A 178 11.98 9.20 4.99
C GLU A 178 10.98 8.83 6.08
N ARG A 179 9.73 8.60 5.68
CA ARG A 179 8.66 8.25 6.62
C ARG A 179 8.20 6.82 6.37
N SER A 180 8.17 6.03 7.43
CA SER A 180 7.62 4.68 7.41
C SER A 180 6.62 4.46 8.54
N GLU A 181 5.54 3.74 8.25
CA GLU A 181 4.49 3.42 9.21
C GLU A 181 3.99 2.00 8.99
N VAL A 182 3.75 1.29 10.09
CA VAL A 182 3.16 -0.06 10.08
C VAL A 182 1.68 0.07 10.44
N THR A 183 0.81 -0.46 9.58
CA THR A 183 -0.64 -0.43 9.78
C THR A 183 -1.10 -1.53 10.73
N ALA A 184 -2.34 -1.44 11.20
CA ALA A 184 -2.98 -2.48 12.01
C ALA A 184 -3.02 -3.86 11.31
N SER A 185 -2.98 -3.88 9.97
CA SER A 185 -2.96 -5.09 9.13
C SER A 185 -1.54 -5.63 8.88
N ALA A 186 -0.54 -5.16 9.63
CA ALA A 186 0.88 -5.49 9.46
C ALA A 186 1.41 -5.21 8.05
N THR A 187 0.85 -4.20 7.36
CA THR A 187 1.41 -3.66 6.12
C THR A 187 2.30 -2.46 6.43
N THR A 188 3.31 -2.21 5.60
CA THR A 188 4.27 -1.13 5.80
C THR A 188 4.17 -0.15 4.64
N PHE A 189 3.99 1.13 4.96
CA PHE A 189 4.23 2.21 4.01
C PHE A 189 5.64 2.75 4.16
N ARG A 190 6.26 3.13 3.05
CA ARG A 190 7.51 3.92 3.00
C ARG A 190 7.39 5.01 1.97
N VAL A 191 7.56 6.26 2.39
CA VAL A 191 7.59 7.42 1.51
C VAL A 191 8.97 8.06 1.59
N HIS A 192 9.62 8.19 0.45
CA HIS A 192 10.95 8.78 0.33
C HIS A 192 11.10 9.57 -0.97
N VAL A 193 12.10 10.43 -1.03
CA VAL A 193 12.49 11.15 -2.25
C VAL A 193 13.72 10.49 -2.83
N PHE A 194 13.67 10.17 -4.11
CA PHE A 194 14.79 9.59 -4.84
C PHE A 194 14.72 10.03 -6.30
N ASP A 195 15.87 10.49 -6.84
CA ASP A 195 16.03 10.86 -8.25
C ASP A 195 14.94 11.81 -8.77
N GLY A 196 14.74 12.93 -8.06
CA GLY A 196 13.74 13.94 -8.44
C GLY A 196 12.29 13.46 -8.38
N SER A 197 12.02 12.32 -7.74
CA SER A 197 10.67 11.76 -7.61
C SER A 197 10.32 11.50 -6.15
N VAL A 198 9.04 11.66 -5.82
CA VAL A 198 8.48 11.11 -4.58
C VAL A 198 8.06 9.68 -4.88
N ILE A 199 8.59 8.75 -4.10
CA ILE A 199 8.30 7.33 -4.21
C ILE A 199 7.51 6.91 -2.98
N CYS A 200 6.39 6.23 -3.19
CA CYS A 200 5.73 5.50 -2.14
C CYS A 200 5.71 4.01 -2.41
N ASN A 201 6.20 3.26 -1.43
CA ASN A 201 6.14 1.82 -1.39
C ASN A 201 5.10 1.36 -0.35
N HIS A 202 4.24 0.44 -0.74
CA HIS A 202 3.36 -0.30 0.16
C HIS A 202 3.72 -1.79 0.08
N SER A 203 4.18 -2.33 1.21
CA SER A 203 4.59 -3.72 1.35
C SER A 203 3.67 -4.44 2.34
N ASN A 204 3.31 -5.67 2.01
CA ASN A 204 2.67 -6.61 2.93
C ASN A 204 3.58 -7.85 3.09
N GLN A 205 3.09 -8.94 3.70
CA GLN A 205 3.93 -10.11 4.03
C GLN A 205 4.28 -10.97 2.81
N VAL A 206 3.59 -10.76 1.67
CA VAL A 206 3.69 -11.60 0.47
C VAL A 206 4.04 -10.84 -0.80
N SER A 207 3.86 -9.52 -0.79
CA SER A 207 3.98 -8.68 -1.97
C SER A 207 4.34 -7.26 -1.57
N TRP A 208 4.86 -6.52 -2.53
CA TRP A 208 5.06 -5.09 -2.41
C TRP A 208 4.67 -4.43 -3.73
N SER A 209 4.33 -3.15 -3.63
CA SER A 209 3.93 -2.31 -4.75
C SER A 209 4.53 -0.92 -4.55
N GLU A 210 4.76 -0.23 -5.66
CA GLU A 210 5.32 1.10 -5.66
C GLU A 210 4.58 1.99 -6.63
N ASP A 211 4.36 3.23 -6.21
CA ASP A 211 3.90 4.31 -7.05
C ASP A 211 4.86 5.50 -6.91
N ARG A 212 5.07 6.22 -8.01
CA ARG A 212 6.02 7.33 -8.07
C ARG A 212 5.40 8.51 -8.78
N ILE A 213 5.68 9.70 -8.26
CA ILE A 213 5.34 10.96 -8.90
C ILE A 213 6.62 11.75 -9.07
N GLU A 214 6.92 12.11 -10.32
CA GLU A 214 8.00 13.03 -10.64
C GLU A 214 7.71 14.40 -10.01
N ILE A 215 8.71 14.95 -9.33
CA ILE A 215 8.61 16.29 -8.75
C ILE A 215 8.78 17.27 -9.91
N ASP A 216 7.71 17.97 -10.27
CA ASP A 216 7.80 19.00 -11.29
C ASP A 216 8.62 20.20 -10.76
N ALA A 217 9.50 20.73 -11.62
CA ALA A 217 10.49 21.77 -11.31
C ALA A 217 9.90 23.14 -10.91
N ARG A 218 8.57 23.24 -10.74
CA ARG A 218 7.82 24.44 -10.32
C ARG A 218 6.70 24.14 -9.31
N CYS A 219 6.64 22.91 -8.79
CA CYS A 219 5.65 22.37 -7.84
C CYS A 219 4.16 22.61 -8.17
N TRP A 220 3.83 22.63 -9.46
CA TRP A 220 2.47 22.80 -10.02
C TRP A 220 1.82 24.15 -9.72
N LEU A 221 2.31 25.17 -10.42
CA LEU A 221 1.50 26.33 -10.78
C LEU A 221 0.21 25.84 -11.45
N ASP A 222 -0.92 26.14 -10.81
CA ASP A 222 -2.24 25.97 -11.38
C ASP A 222 -2.27 26.49 -12.83
N VAL A 223 -3.03 25.76 -13.63
CA VAL A 223 -3.51 26.10 -14.96
C VAL A 223 -3.98 27.56 -14.96
N GLY A 224 -3.13 28.46 -15.43
CA GLY A 224 -3.43 29.89 -15.37
C GLY A 224 -2.24 30.77 -15.59
N LYS A 225 -1.22 30.32 -16.34
CA LYS A 225 -0.23 31.24 -16.88
C LYS A 225 -0.94 32.06 -17.97
N THR A 226 -1.66 33.10 -17.56
CA THR A 226 -1.96 34.29 -18.37
C THR A 226 -0.63 35.00 -18.63
N ILE A 227 0.22 34.33 -19.41
CA ILE A 227 1.39 34.94 -20.02
C ILE A 227 0.84 36.07 -20.89
N THR A 228 1.20 37.31 -20.55
CA THR A 228 1.41 38.43 -21.49
C THR A 228 0.23 39.17 -22.13
N VAL A 229 -1.04 38.90 -21.83
CA VAL A 229 -2.13 39.66 -22.50
C VAL A 229 -2.21 41.13 -22.00
N MET A 230 -1.90 41.39 -20.72
CA MET A 230 -1.98 42.76 -20.18
C MET A 230 -0.85 43.68 -20.64
N ASN A 231 0.35 43.15 -20.90
CA ASN A 231 1.49 43.98 -21.35
C ASN A 231 1.48 44.19 -22.87
N ILE A 232 1.08 43.20 -23.67
CA ILE A 232 1.03 43.35 -25.14
C ILE A 232 -0.07 44.33 -25.55
N SER A 233 -1.26 44.27 -24.93
CA SER A 233 -2.35 45.22 -25.22
C SER A 233 -1.95 46.67 -24.89
N SER A 234 -1.31 46.89 -23.74
CA SER A 234 -0.83 48.22 -23.34
C SER A 234 0.26 48.77 -24.27
N ILE A 235 1.20 47.93 -24.70
CA ILE A 235 2.28 48.31 -25.64
C ILE A 235 1.72 48.59 -27.05
N VAL A 236 0.79 47.78 -27.54
CA VAL A 236 0.14 48.00 -28.84
C VAL A 236 -0.69 49.28 -28.82
N LEU A 237 -1.43 49.56 -27.75
CA LEU A 237 -2.21 50.79 -27.64
C LEU A 237 -1.32 52.04 -27.61
N THR A 238 -0.23 52.02 -26.85
CA THR A 238 0.70 53.16 -26.78
C THR A 238 1.43 53.41 -28.11
N THR A 239 1.87 52.35 -28.80
CA THR A 239 2.51 52.49 -30.12
C THR A 239 1.55 53.03 -31.18
N VAL A 240 0.29 52.56 -31.20
CA VAL A 240 -0.73 53.07 -32.12
C VAL A 240 -1.01 54.55 -31.86
N VAL A 241 -1.21 54.98 -30.61
CA VAL A 241 -1.47 56.38 -30.27
C VAL A 241 -0.31 57.30 -30.70
N LEU A 242 0.94 56.89 -30.47
CA LEU A 242 2.11 57.65 -30.91
C LEU A 242 2.19 57.75 -32.44
N SER A 243 1.89 56.66 -33.16
CA SER A 243 1.91 56.66 -34.63
C SER A 243 0.87 57.60 -35.23
N VAL A 244 -0.36 57.58 -34.72
CA VAL A 244 -1.46 58.47 -35.18
C VAL A 244 -1.13 59.93 -34.85
N GLY A 245 -0.61 60.20 -33.65
CA GLY A 245 -0.18 61.54 -33.25
C GLY A 245 0.89 62.12 -34.19
N LEU A 246 1.89 61.32 -34.58
CA LEU A 246 2.92 61.74 -35.52
C LEU A 246 2.35 62.03 -36.93
N ILE A 247 1.43 61.20 -37.42
CA ILE A 247 0.80 61.42 -38.73
C ILE A 247 0.01 62.73 -38.76
N ILE A 248 -0.75 63.02 -37.70
CA ILE A 248 -1.50 64.27 -37.58
C ILE A 248 -0.55 65.48 -37.57
N MET A 249 0.52 65.40 -36.78
CA MET A 249 1.52 66.49 -36.70
C MET A 249 2.17 66.77 -38.06
N VAL A 250 2.59 65.73 -38.78
CA VAL A 250 3.18 65.88 -40.12
C VAL A 250 2.16 66.47 -41.10
N SER A 251 0.91 66.03 -41.05
CA SER A 251 -0.16 66.54 -41.93
C SER A 251 -0.44 68.02 -41.70
N VAL A 252 -0.46 68.48 -40.44
CA VAL A 252 -0.64 69.90 -40.10
C VAL A 252 0.53 70.74 -40.62
N VAL A 253 1.78 70.28 -40.43
CA VAL A 253 2.97 70.99 -40.91
C VAL A 253 2.96 71.11 -42.43
N ILE A 254 2.64 70.03 -43.14
CA ILE A 254 2.52 70.05 -44.60
C ILE A 254 1.39 71.00 -45.03
N GLY A 255 0.23 70.93 -44.39
CA GLY A 255 -0.92 71.79 -44.67
C GLY A 255 -0.60 73.28 -44.49
N VAL A 256 0.03 73.65 -43.36
CA VAL A 256 0.46 75.04 -43.10
C VAL A 256 1.50 75.48 -44.12
N ASN A 257 2.49 74.64 -44.44
CA ASN A 257 3.50 74.99 -45.44
C ASN A 257 2.90 75.20 -46.83
N LEU A 258 1.94 74.36 -47.24
CA LEU A 258 1.21 74.53 -48.51
C LEU A 258 0.38 75.81 -48.51
N LEU A 259 -0.34 76.11 -47.42
CA LEU A 259 -1.12 77.35 -47.29
C LEU A 259 -0.23 78.60 -47.35
N VAL A 260 0.94 78.58 -46.69
CA VAL A 260 1.93 79.65 -46.77
C VAL A 260 2.47 79.81 -48.19
N ARG A 261 2.72 78.71 -48.90
CA ARG A 261 3.17 78.72 -50.30
C ARG A 261 2.10 79.26 -51.26
N LEU A 262 0.82 78.96 -51.02
CA LEU A 262 -0.30 79.45 -51.82
C LEU A 262 -0.52 80.96 -51.61
N LYS A 263 -0.47 81.45 -50.35
CA LYS A 263 -0.58 82.89 -50.06
C LYS A 263 0.59 83.74 -50.59
N LYS A 264 1.72 83.14 -50.95
CA LYS A 264 2.87 83.85 -51.54
C LYS A 264 2.79 83.96 -53.07
N LYS A 265 1.79 83.33 -53.70
CA LYS A 265 1.58 83.33 -55.16
C LYS A 265 0.44 84.24 -55.64
N GLU A 266 -0.34 84.82 -54.72
CA GLU A 266 -1.18 86.01 -54.95
C GLU A 266 -0.39 87.27 -54.60
#